data_AF-X1IH83-F1
#
_entry.id   AF-X1IH83-F1
#
_cell.length_a   1.000
_cell.length_b   1.000
_cell.length_c   1.000
_cell.angle_alpha   90.00
_cell.angle_beta   90.00
_cell.angle_gamma   90.00
#
_symmetry.space_group_name_H-M   'P 1'
#
loop_
_entity.id
_entity.type
_entity.pdbx_description
1 polymer ?
#
loop_
_entity_poly.entity_id
_entity_poly.type
_entity_poly.pdbx_seq_one_letter_code
_entity_poly.pdbx_strand_id
1 'polypeptide(L)'
;MALGEHGPKNYDAVFAELRLEQAHETRIFPEETDRIVEFTAGTPANSWSIWAEIEDDSTAPKKLSDKGTSNMHLSASLIEDLSDGGVRYVIEIAYGDDKIVVSRHRFVTGVEKKLVAITYARIRADHIPAGEKIYYRMMCAVALATCEVSIRYHLHK
;
A
#
# COMPACT_ATOMS: atom_id res chain seq x y z
N MET A 1 34.83 -31.60 -24.16
CA MET A 1 33.97 -30.84 -23.24
C MET A 1 32.74 -30.41 -24.02
N ALA A 2 31.56 -30.88 -23.64
CA ALA A 2 30.31 -30.49 -24.28
C ALA A 2 29.98 -29.04 -23.86
N LEU A 3 29.77 -28.17 -24.85
CA LEU A 3 29.25 -26.82 -24.65
C LEU A 3 27.81 -26.95 -24.14
N GLY A 4 27.54 -26.45 -22.94
CA GLY A 4 26.24 -26.55 -22.29
C GLY A 4 25.11 -26.06 -23.17
N GLU A 5 24.14 -26.93 -23.41
CA GLU A 5 22.89 -26.64 -24.11
C GLU A 5 22.05 -25.67 -23.27
N HIS A 6 22.20 -24.37 -23.52
CA HIS A 6 21.12 -23.43 -23.22
C HIS A 6 20.11 -23.54 -24.35
N GLY A 7 19.08 -24.37 -24.13
CA GLY A 7 17.90 -24.43 -25.00
C GLY A 7 17.34 -23.03 -25.27
N PRO A 8 16.60 -22.84 -26.37
CA PRO A 8 16.13 -21.53 -26.80
C PRO A 8 15.42 -20.82 -25.63
N LYS A 9 15.98 -19.69 -25.20
CA LYS A 9 15.39 -18.85 -24.17
C LYS A 9 14.01 -18.44 -24.68
N ASN A 10 12.96 -18.83 -23.96
CA ASN A 10 11.58 -18.48 -24.30
C ASN A 10 11.35 -17.01 -23.96
N TYR A 11 11.88 -16.13 -24.81
CA TYR A 11 11.72 -14.68 -24.68
C TYR A 11 10.26 -14.25 -24.84
N ASP A 12 9.44 -15.05 -25.55
CA ASP A 12 8.03 -14.74 -25.77
C ASP A 12 7.22 -14.79 -24.46
N ALA A 13 7.50 -15.74 -23.57
CA ALA A 13 6.89 -15.78 -22.25
C ALA A 13 7.27 -14.56 -21.40
N VAL A 14 8.54 -14.17 -21.42
CA VAL A 14 9.06 -12.99 -20.69
C VAL A 14 8.48 -11.69 -21.26
N PHE A 15 8.36 -11.56 -22.58
CA PHE A 15 7.74 -10.40 -23.21
C PHE A 15 6.23 -10.37 -23.04
N ALA A 16 5.56 -11.52 -22.94
CA ALA A 16 4.13 -11.59 -22.61
C ALA A 16 3.87 -11.14 -21.17
N GLU A 17 4.70 -11.58 -20.22
CA GLU A 17 4.68 -11.13 -18.83
C GLU A 17 4.93 -9.62 -18.73
N LEU A 18 5.99 -9.10 -19.39
CA LEU A 18 6.27 -7.66 -19.43
C LEU A 18 5.17 -6.81 -20.08
N ARG A 19 4.44 -7.36 -21.07
CA ARG A 19 3.29 -6.68 -21.71
C ARG A 19 2.05 -6.70 -20.82
N LEU A 20 1.82 -7.79 -20.09
CA LEU A 20 0.83 -7.84 -19.01
C LEU A 20 1.17 -6.80 -17.95
N GLU A 21 2.44 -6.71 -17.56
CA GLU A 21 2.95 -5.69 -16.62
C GLU A 21 2.77 -4.24 -17.11
N GLN A 22 2.79 -4.01 -18.42
CA GLN A 22 2.55 -2.69 -19.00
C GLN A 22 1.07 -2.34 -19.19
N ALA A 23 0.16 -3.32 -19.16
CA ALA A 23 -1.26 -3.15 -19.43
C ALA A 23 -2.13 -3.15 -18.16
N HIS A 24 -1.64 -2.54 -17.08
CA HIS A 24 -2.36 -2.51 -15.80
C HIS A 24 -3.24 -1.25 -15.66
N GLU A 25 -4.54 -1.48 -15.59
CA GLU A 25 -5.48 -0.49 -15.06
C GLU A 25 -5.32 -0.43 -13.54
N THR A 26 -4.82 0.69 -13.03
CA THR A 26 -4.73 0.92 -11.58
C THR A 26 -6.06 1.44 -11.05
N ARG A 27 -6.55 0.84 -9.97
CA ARG A 27 -7.72 1.27 -9.22
C ARG A 27 -7.32 2.01 -7.94
N ILE A 28 -8.27 2.69 -7.31
CA ILE A 28 -8.10 3.37 -6.02
C ILE A 28 -9.03 2.69 -5.00
N PHE A 29 -8.57 2.56 -3.77
CA PHE A 29 -9.36 2.12 -2.62
C PHE A 29 -9.35 3.21 -1.53
N PRO A 30 -10.50 3.58 -0.97
CA PRO A 30 -11.85 3.10 -1.29
C PRO A 30 -12.31 3.54 -2.70
N GLU A 31 -13.14 2.71 -3.36
CA GLU A 31 -13.57 2.93 -4.75
C GLU A 31 -15.01 3.46 -4.78
N GLU A 32 -15.29 4.47 -5.61
CA GLU A 32 -16.65 4.99 -5.87
C GLU A 32 -17.40 5.46 -4.61
N THR A 33 -16.70 6.08 -3.67
CA THR A 33 -17.27 6.54 -2.40
C THR A 33 -16.52 7.77 -1.85
N ASP A 34 -17.15 8.50 -0.93
CA ASP A 34 -16.56 9.60 -0.16
C ASP A 34 -15.88 9.12 1.15
N ARG A 35 -15.75 7.81 1.30
CA ARG A 35 -15.11 7.15 2.45
C ARG A 35 -13.60 7.23 2.39
N ILE A 36 -12.99 7.15 3.56
CA ILE A 36 -11.56 7.25 3.77
C ILE A 36 -11.02 5.95 4.36
N VAL A 37 -9.70 5.75 4.23
CA VAL A 37 -8.96 4.82 5.08
C VAL A 37 -8.18 5.65 6.08
N GLU A 38 -8.41 5.41 7.37
CA GLU A 38 -7.67 6.07 8.44
C GLU A 38 -6.59 5.15 9.01
N PHE A 39 -5.35 5.63 9.00
CA PHE A 39 -4.24 5.00 9.71
C PHE A 39 -3.97 5.71 11.03
N THR A 40 -3.77 4.94 12.10
CA THR A 40 -3.54 5.46 13.46
C THR A 40 -2.17 5.05 14.00
N ALA A 41 -1.42 6.02 14.52
CA ALA A 41 -0.10 5.80 15.09
C ALA A 41 -0.16 5.08 16.44
N GLY A 42 0.95 4.43 16.81
CA GLY A 42 1.08 3.77 18.10
C GLY A 42 1.06 4.70 19.32
N THR A 43 1.02 4.07 20.49
CA THR A 43 1.27 4.68 21.79
C THR A 43 2.36 3.87 22.50
N PRO A 44 3.35 4.49 23.18
CA PRO A 44 3.58 5.93 23.28
C PRO A 44 4.08 6.55 21.97
N ALA A 45 4.32 7.87 21.96
CA ALA A 45 4.92 8.56 20.80
C ALA A 45 6.22 7.86 20.33
N ASN A 46 6.44 7.85 19.02
CA ASN A 46 7.53 7.14 18.34
C ASN A 46 7.50 5.62 18.52
N SER A 47 6.33 5.03 18.80
CA SER A 47 6.13 3.58 18.74
C SER A 47 5.29 3.19 17.51
N TRP A 48 5.46 1.95 17.08
CA TRP A 48 4.58 1.35 16.08
C TRP A 48 3.21 1.06 16.68
N SER A 49 2.14 1.32 15.93
CA SER A 49 0.82 0.77 16.22
C SER A 49 0.85 -0.76 16.16
N ILE A 50 -0.18 -1.38 16.74
CA ILE A 50 -0.52 -2.75 16.37
C ILE A 50 -0.85 -2.82 14.88
N TRP A 51 -0.68 -4.00 14.28
CA TRP A 51 -1.14 -4.24 12.92
C TRP A 51 -2.66 -4.21 12.88
N ALA A 52 -3.21 -3.43 11.96
CA ALA A 52 -4.64 -3.38 11.66
C ALA A 52 -4.85 -3.69 10.19
N GLU A 53 -5.97 -4.33 9.86
CA GLU A 53 -6.33 -4.59 8.47
C GLU A 53 -6.72 -3.26 7.80
N ILE A 54 -6.39 -3.10 6.53
CA ILE A 54 -6.74 -1.89 5.78
C ILE A 54 -8.21 -1.96 5.40
N GLU A 55 -9.00 -1.06 5.98
CA GLU A 55 -10.45 -0.97 5.76
C GLU A 55 -10.94 0.47 5.72
N ASP A 56 -12.12 0.69 5.13
CA ASP A 56 -12.75 2.02 5.08
C ASP A 56 -13.44 2.39 6.41
N ASP A 57 -13.76 3.68 6.59
CA ASP A 57 -14.39 4.23 7.81
C ASP A 57 -15.88 3.88 7.99
N SER A 58 -16.41 2.92 7.22
CA SER A 58 -17.84 2.62 7.24
C SER A 58 -18.26 1.78 8.45
N THR A 59 -19.56 1.77 8.77
CA THR A 59 -20.12 0.95 9.88
C THR A 59 -19.96 -0.56 9.65
N ALA A 60 -19.83 -0.98 8.38
CA ALA A 60 -19.51 -2.33 7.97
C ALA A 60 -18.29 -2.28 7.03
N PRO A 61 -17.07 -2.19 7.59
CA PRO A 61 -15.88 -1.81 6.85
C PRO A 61 -15.63 -2.73 5.65
N LYS A 62 -15.44 -2.14 4.48
CA LYS A 62 -14.91 -2.88 3.33
C LYS A 62 -13.40 -2.96 3.48
N LYS A 63 -12.81 -4.09 3.12
CA LYS A 63 -11.37 -4.30 3.28
C LYS A 63 -10.66 -4.21 1.94
N LEU A 64 -9.43 -3.69 1.95
CA LEU A 64 -8.58 -3.75 0.77
C LEU A 64 -8.28 -5.21 0.39
N SER A 65 -8.16 -6.10 1.38
CA SER A 65 -7.99 -7.54 1.20
C SER A 65 -9.05 -8.16 0.28
N ASP A 66 -10.30 -7.68 0.36
CA ASP A 66 -11.41 -8.19 -0.45
C ASP A 66 -11.23 -7.90 -1.95
N LYS A 67 -10.33 -6.97 -2.30
CA LYS A 67 -10.00 -6.65 -3.69
C LYS A 67 -8.97 -7.61 -4.29
N GLY A 68 -8.25 -8.37 -3.47
CA GLY A 68 -7.23 -9.34 -3.90
C GLY A 68 -7.81 -10.65 -4.46
N THR A 69 -8.73 -10.57 -5.43
CA THR A 69 -9.33 -11.76 -6.09
C THR A 69 -8.34 -12.50 -6.98
N SER A 70 -7.28 -11.81 -7.40
CA SER A 70 -6.06 -12.37 -7.94
C SER A 70 -4.87 -11.69 -7.28
N ASN A 71 -3.69 -12.16 -7.65
CA ASN A 71 -2.43 -11.56 -7.29
C ASN A 71 -2.43 -10.04 -7.53
N MET A 72 -1.92 -9.28 -6.57
CA MET A 72 -2.09 -7.83 -6.48
C MET A 72 -0.72 -7.13 -6.34
N HIS A 73 -0.61 -5.92 -6.89
CA HIS A 73 0.39 -4.95 -6.44
C HIS A 73 -0.24 -3.66 -5.94
N LEU A 74 0.35 -3.11 -4.88
CA LEU A 74 0.12 -1.74 -4.47
C LEU A 74 1.03 -0.83 -5.30
N SER A 75 0.42 0.11 -6.02
CA SER A 75 1.11 1.02 -6.94
C SER A 75 1.47 2.35 -6.28
N ALA A 76 0.62 2.84 -5.38
CA ALA A 76 0.87 4.06 -4.62
C ALA A 76 0.00 4.15 -3.37
N SER A 77 0.43 4.97 -2.41
CA SER A 77 -0.43 5.54 -1.39
C SER A 77 -0.47 7.06 -1.55
N LEU A 78 -1.68 7.61 -1.56
CA LEU A 78 -1.94 9.04 -1.54
C LEU A 78 -2.33 9.42 -0.11
N ILE A 79 -1.60 10.37 0.48
CA ILE A 79 -1.93 10.93 1.81
C ILE A 79 -2.87 12.11 1.59
N GLU A 80 -4.07 12.06 2.17
CA GLU A 80 -5.14 13.02 1.92
C GLU A 80 -5.29 14.06 3.04
N ASP A 81 -5.21 13.64 4.31
CA ASP A 81 -5.23 14.53 5.48
C ASP A 81 -4.44 13.94 6.67
N LEU A 82 -4.12 14.79 7.66
CA LEU A 82 -3.34 14.45 8.85
C LEU A 82 -3.86 15.15 10.11
N SER A 83 -3.85 14.42 11.22
CA SER A 83 -4.19 14.98 12.53
C SER A 83 -3.19 16.05 13.00
N ASP A 84 -1.91 15.93 12.63
CA ASP A 84 -0.82 16.76 13.13
C ASP A 84 0.14 17.18 12.02
N GLY A 85 0.32 18.49 11.84
CA GLY A 85 1.28 19.06 10.89
C GLY A 85 2.68 19.23 11.50
N GLY A 86 3.70 19.33 10.66
CA GLY A 86 5.08 19.58 11.11
C GLY A 86 5.76 18.39 11.80
N VAL A 87 5.13 17.22 11.82
CA VAL A 87 5.63 15.99 12.45
C VAL A 87 5.92 14.90 11.42
N ARG A 88 6.66 13.87 11.85
CA ARG A 88 7.08 12.76 11.00
C ARG A 88 6.17 11.57 11.21
N TYR A 89 5.69 11.04 10.09
CA TYR A 89 4.92 9.80 10.02
C TYR A 89 5.75 8.72 9.32
N VAL A 90 5.62 7.49 9.77
CA VAL A 90 6.14 6.29 9.09
C VAL A 90 5.01 5.26 9.00
N ILE A 91 4.68 4.85 7.79
CA ILE A 91 3.67 3.82 7.49
C ILE A 91 4.38 2.58 7.01
N GLU A 92 3.92 1.41 7.46
CA GLU A 92 4.20 0.14 6.81
C GLU A 92 2.92 -0.51 6.32
N ILE A 93 3.00 -1.16 5.17
CA ILE A 93 1.96 -2.03 4.63
C ILE A 93 2.56 -3.43 4.48
N ALA A 94 1.81 -4.43 4.92
CA ALA A 94 2.21 -5.83 4.90
C ALA A 94 1.04 -6.74 4.48
N TYR A 95 1.33 -7.99 4.11
CA TYR A 95 0.29 -8.99 3.88
C TYR A 95 0.51 -10.26 4.69
N GLY A 96 -0.57 -11.05 4.80
CA GLY A 96 -0.58 -12.37 5.42
C GLY A 96 -0.42 -12.38 6.93
N ASP A 97 -0.56 -13.57 7.52
CA ASP A 97 -0.51 -13.74 8.97
C ASP A 97 0.88 -13.38 9.55
N ASP A 98 1.94 -13.67 8.80
CA ASP A 98 3.34 -13.35 9.14
C ASP A 98 3.70 -11.87 8.95
N LYS A 99 2.80 -11.04 8.41
CA LYS A 99 3.00 -9.60 8.18
C LYS A 99 4.24 -9.33 7.33
N ILE A 100 4.28 -9.95 6.16
CA ILE A 100 5.34 -9.73 5.16
C ILE A 100 5.22 -8.28 4.66
N VAL A 101 6.18 -7.44 5.04
CA VAL A 101 6.18 -6.00 4.71
C VAL A 101 6.50 -5.80 3.23
N VAL A 102 5.58 -5.16 2.52
CA VAL A 102 5.72 -4.83 1.09
C VAL A 102 6.02 -3.37 0.84
N SER A 103 5.72 -2.51 1.81
CA SER A 103 6.00 -1.08 1.70
C SER A 103 6.34 -0.48 3.05
N ARG A 104 7.34 0.39 3.07
CA ARG A 104 7.62 1.29 4.19
C ARG A 104 7.81 2.68 3.63
N HIS A 105 7.00 3.63 4.12
CA HIS A 105 7.03 5.01 3.68
C HIS A 105 7.20 5.96 4.85
N ARG A 106 8.01 7.00 4.69
CA ARG A 106 8.21 8.07 5.66
C ARG A 106 7.93 9.41 5.01
N PHE A 107 7.13 10.24 5.66
CA PHE A 107 6.77 11.56 5.17
C PHE A 107 6.65 12.58 6.31
N VAL A 108 6.64 13.85 5.93
CA VAL A 108 6.48 15.02 6.80
C VAL A 108 5.61 16.01 6.05
N THR A 109 4.69 16.65 6.74
CA THR A 109 3.89 17.75 6.17
C THR A 109 4.21 19.07 6.85
N GLY A 110 3.98 20.16 6.11
CA GLY A 110 4.25 21.51 6.56
C GLY A 110 3.24 22.01 7.60
N VAL A 111 3.42 23.26 8.02
CA VAL A 111 2.65 23.90 9.11
C VAL A 111 1.18 24.16 8.74
N GLU A 112 0.85 24.16 7.44
CA GLU A 112 -0.54 24.16 6.99
C GLU A 112 -1.04 22.71 6.87
N LYS A 113 -2.16 22.40 7.53
CA LYS A 113 -2.96 21.16 7.33
C LYS A 113 -3.60 21.06 5.94
N LYS A 114 -3.06 21.79 4.98
CA LYS A 114 -3.38 21.77 3.56
C LYS A 114 -2.10 22.03 2.78
N LEU A 115 -1.09 21.18 2.94
CA LEU A 115 -0.23 20.96 1.78
C LEU A 115 -1.10 20.37 0.68
N VAL A 116 -0.97 20.89 -0.54
CA VAL A 116 -1.66 20.36 -1.72
C VAL A 116 -1.30 18.87 -1.83
N ALA A 117 -2.22 18.01 -1.41
CA ALA A 117 -2.03 16.59 -1.20
C ALA A 117 -1.90 15.85 -2.53
N ILE A 118 -0.77 16.06 -3.20
CA ILE A 118 -0.28 15.18 -4.26
C ILE A 118 1.12 14.73 -3.86
N THR A 119 1.25 14.19 -2.64
CA THR A 119 2.41 13.36 -2.33
C THR A 119 2.04 11.94 -2.75
N TYR A 120 2.35 11.61 -4.00
CA TYR A 120 2.31 10.23 -4.46
C TYR A 120 3.51 9.49 -3.91
N ALA A 121 3.33 8.75 -2.83
CA ALA A 121 4.31 7.75 -2.47
C ALA A 121 4.16 6.60 -3.48
N ARG A 122 5.08 6.51 -4.46
CA ARG A 122 5.14 5.32 -5.32
C ARG A 122 5.54 4.15 -4.45
N ILE A 123 4.64 3.21 -4.32
CA ILE A 123 4.90 1.95 -3.66
C ILE A 123 5.33 0.99 -4.78
N ARG A 124 6.57 0.53 -4.75
CA ARG A 124 6.97 -0.65 -5.54
C ARG A 124 6.86 -1.85 -4.60
N ALA A 125 5.63 -2.18 -4.23
CA ALA A 125 5.37 -3.32 -3.37
C ALA A 125 5.70 -4.59 -4.13
N ASP A 126 6.34 -5.53 -3.44
CA ASP A 126 6.37 -6.91 -3.88
C ASP A 126 4.95 -7.44 -4.09
N HIS A 127 4.87 -8.48 -4.90
CA HIS A 127 3.64 -9.13 -5.29
C HIS A 127 2.88 -9.68 -4.06
N ILE A 128 1.63 -9.26 -3.87
CA ILE A 128 0.73 -9.77 -2.82
C ILE A 128 -0.07 -10.94 -3.40
N PRO A 129 0.04 -12.16 -2.85
CA PRO A 129 -0.74 -13.31 -3.29
C PRO A 129 -2.26 -13.10 -3.15
N ALA A 130 -3.04 -13.71 -4.04
CA ALA A 130 -4.50 -13.67 -4.00
C ALA A 130 -5.06 -14.18 -2.65
N GLY A 131 -6.07 -13.49 -2.12
CA GLY A 131 -6.78 -13.87 -0.89
C GLY A 131 -6.05 -13.55 0.42
N GLU A 132 -4.85 -12.97 0.37
CA GLU A 132 -4.12 -12.55 1.57
C GLU A 132 -4.74 -11.32 2.22
N LYS A 133 -4.70 -11.28 3.56
CA LYS A 133 -5.08 -10.09 4.32
C LYS A 133 -4.01 -9.03 4.20
N ILE A 134 -4.41 -7.78 4.04
CA ILE A 134 -3.51 -6.64 3.86
C ILE A 134 -3.61 -5.72 5.07
N TYR A 135 -2.48 -5.47 5.70
CA TYR A 135 -2.36 -4.78 6.97
C TYR A 135 -1.57 -3.50 6.84
N TYR A 136 -1.83 -2.56 7.74
CA TYR A 136 -0.95 -1.42 7.98
C TYR A 136 -0.50 -1.37 9.43
N ARG A 137 0.59 -0.64 9.67
CA ARG A 137 0.90 -0.04 10.97
C ARG A 137 1.55 1.32 10.77
N MET A 138 1.41 2.19 11.77
CA MET A 138 1.93 3.55 11.70
C MET A 138 2.69 3.94 12.96
N MET A 139 3.74 4.73 12.78
CA MET A 139 4.51 5.40 13.83
C MET A 139 4.50 6.90 13.58
N CYS A 140 4.34 7.69 14.65
CA CYS A 140 4.43 9.15 14.60
C CYS A 140 5.10 9.70 15.87
N ALA A 141 5.69 10.90 15.78
CA ALA A 141 6.21 11.64 16.93
C ALA A 141 5.12 12.11 17.91
N VAL A 142 3.85 12.05 17.50
CA VAL A 142 2.67 12.29 18.34
C VAL A 142 1.93 10.96 18.50
N ALA A 143 1.62 10.59 19.75
CA ALA A 143 0.90 9.36 20.04
C ALA A 143 -0.53 9.44 19.46
N LEU A 144 -1.02 8.34 18.87
CA LEU A 144 -2.36 8.24 18.30
C LEU A 144 -2.68 9.24 17.18
N ALA A 145 -1.68 9.91 16.59
CA ALA A 145 -1.89 10.73 15.42
C ALA A 145 -2.47 9.90 14.27
N THR A 146 -3.38 10.50 13.48
CA THR A 146 -4.07 9.84 12.38
C THR A 146 -3.69 10.43 11.02
N CYS A 147 -3.91 9.63 9.98
CA CYS A 147 -3.61 9.94 8.59
C CYS A 147 -4.68 9.33 7.68
N GLU A 148 -5.30 10.15 6.84
CA GLU A 148 -6.23 9.68 5.80
C GLU A 148 -5.43 9.27 4.56
N VAL A 149 -5.73 8.09 4.01
CA VAL A 149 -4.97 7.50 2.90
C VAL A 149 -5.91 6.94 1.84
N SER A 150 -5.57 7.19 0.58
CA SER A 150 -6.13 6.49 -0.58
C SER A 150 -5.07 5.57 -1.19
N ILE A 151 -5.39 4.30 -1.43
CA ILE A 151 -4.42 3.30 -1.91
C ILE A 151 -4.70 2.94 -3.35
N ARG A 152 -3.68 3.07 -4.21
CA ARG A 152 -3.72 2.60 -5.60
C ARG A 152 -3.20 1.18 -5.69
N TYR A 153 -3.93 0.33 -6.39
CA TYR A 153 -3.57 -1.06 -6.63
C TYR A 153 -3.88 -1.48 -8.06
N HIS A 154 -3.26 -2.56 -8.53
CA HIS A 154 -3.69 -3.28 -9.72
C HIS A 154 -3.67 -4.78 -9.46
N LEU A 155 -4.49 -5.49 -10.23
CA LEU A 155 -4.61 -6.94 -10.18
C LEU A 155 -3.93 -7.53 -11.41
N HIS A 156 -3.21 -8.63 -11.21
CA HIS A 156 -2.71 -9.47 -12.28
C HIS A 156 -3.85 -10.29 -12.87
N LYS A 157 -3.97 -10.30 -14.19
CA LYS A 157 -4.98 -11.06 -14.92
C LYS A 157 -4.40 -12.37 -15.42
#